data_AF-A0A4D4JIH0-F1
#
_entry.id   AF-A0A4D4JIH0-F1
#
_cell.length_a   1.000
_cell.length_b   1.000
_cell.length_c   1.000
_cell.angle_alpha   90.00
_cell.angle_beta   90.00
_cell.angle_gamma   90.00
#
_symmetry.space_group_name_H-M   'P 1'
#
loop_
_entity.id
_entity.type
_entity.pdbx_description
1 polymer ?
#
loop_
_entity_poly.entity_id
_entity_poly.type
_entity_poly.pdbx_seq_one_letter_code
_entity_poly.pdbx_strand_id
1 'polypeptide(L)'
;MSLQRRAVNGRFDVVVGTAAELVASGIVSMEELPGQPGRNKTMCTYHGTVQLPRGSQVAKGRTSALCGYRQISRRGKDRYHVLLDVGDAEAARRAAQRRAEEDQILDEAAAAVIAAEAPSYWVGRVGLCFAAKVVQRRHLQVV
;
A
#
# COMPACT_ATOMS: atom_id res chain seq x y z
N MET A 1 16.25 5.10 -14.11
CA MET A 1 14.87 5.53 -13.79
C MET A 1 14.85 5.87 -12.30
N SER A 2 13.90 6.66 -11.79
CA SER A 2 13.81 6.85 -10.34
C SER A 2 13.10 5.65 -9.68
N LEU A 3 13.48 5.32 -8.45
CA LEU A 3 12.75 4.37 -7.61
C LEU A 3 11.33 4.89 -7.38
N GLN A 4 10.33 4.02 -7.56
CA GLN A 4 8.93 4.36 -7.30
C GLN A 4 8.49 3.67 -6.01
N ARG A 5 8.10 4.46 -4.99
CA ARG A 5 7.54 3.95 -3.73
C ARG A 5 6.05 4.30 -3.65
N ARG A 6 5.21 3.33 -3.34
CA ARG A 6 3.76 3.49 -3.20
C ARG A 6 3.25 2.74 -1.97
N ALA A 7 2.43 3.40 -1.15
CA ALA A 7 1.73 2.74 -0.05
C ALA A 7 0.58 1.85 -0.58
N VAL A 8 0.41 0.67 0.03
CA VAL A 8 -0.61 -0.33 -0.31
C VAL A 8 -1.31 -0.79 0.97
N ASN A 9 -2.64 -0.68 0.99
CA ASN A 9 -3.51 -1.09 2.10
C ASN A 9 -3.13 -0.48 3.46
N GLY A 10 -2.38 0.63 3.48
CA GLY A 10 -1.92 1.30 4.68
C GLY A 10 -0.84 0.59 5.50
N ARG A 11 -0.61 -0.71 5.28
CA ARG A 11 0.37 -1.53 6.00
C ARG A 11 1.65 -1.78 5.22
N PHE A 12 1.59 -1.78 3.89
CA PHE A 12 2.73 -2.13 3.08
C PHE A 12 3.17 -0.95 2.24
N ASP A 13 4.47 -0.90 1.96
CA ASP A 13 5.01 -0.10 0.88
C ASP A 13 5.51 -1.01 -0.24
N VAL A 14 5.17 -0.67 -1.47
CA VAL A 14 5.71 -1.30 -2.66
C VAL A 14 6.74 -0.37 -3.25
N VAL A 15 7.98 -0.85 -3.34
CA VAL A 15 9.07 -0.17 -4.03
C VAL A 15 9.34 -0.91 -5.34
N VAL A 16 9.37 -0.16 -6.43
CA VAL A 16 9.64 -0.69 -7.77
C VAL A 16 10.90 -0.06 -8.33
N GLY A 17 11.82 -0.89 -8.82
CA GLY A 17 13.10 -0.45 -9.36
C GLY A 17 13.82 -1.55 -10.12
N THR A 18 14.96 -1.19 -10.71
CA THR A 18 15.94 -2.17 -11.18
C THR A 18 16.74 -2.75 -10.01
N ALA A 19 17.46 -3.84 -10.26
CA ALA A 19 18.36 -4.43 -9.26
C ALA A 19 19.37 -3.40 -8.73
N ALA A 20 20.03 -2.67 -9.62
CA ALA A 20 21.03 -1.66 -9.26
C ALA A 20 20.42 -0.51 -8.44
N GLU A 21 19.24 -0.02 -8.83
CA GLU A 21 18.53 1.03 -8.10
C GLU A 21 18.16 0.58 -6.67
N LEU A 22 17.61 -0.62 -6.52
CA LEU A 22 17.21 -1.15 -5.22
C LEU A 22 18.41 -1.42 -4.30
N VAL A 23 19.52 -1.93 -4.87
CA VAL A 23 20.77 -2.17 -4.13
C VAL A 23 21.42 -0.86 -3.71
N ALA A 24 21.51 0.12 -4.61
CA ALA A 24 22.07 1.44 -4.30
C ALA A 24 21.29 2.16 -3.19
N SER A 25 19.97 1.92 -3.10
CA SER A 25 19.12 2.47 -2.03
C SER A 25 19.21 1.72 -0.70
N GLY A 26 19.93 0.60 -0.64
CA GLY A 26 20.05 -0.23 0.57
C GLY A 26 18.78 -0.99 0.96
N ILE A 27 17.74 -1.01 0.10
CA ILE A 27 16.48 -1.71 0.39
C ILE A 27 16.65 -3.23 0.31
N VAL A 28 17.49 -3.69 -0.62
CA VAL A 28 17.84 -5.10 -0.83
C VAL A 28 19.33 -5.24 -1.09
N SER A 29 19.92 -6.35 -0.69
CA SER A 29 21.26 -6.73 -1.15
C SER A 29 21.19 -7.48 -2.49
N MET A 30 22.31 -7.52 -3.23
CA MET A 30 22.39 -8.25 -4.50
C MET A 30 22.09 -9.74 -4.34
N GLU A 31 22.47 -10.29 -3.19
CA GLU A 31 22.25 -11.70 -2.84
C GLU A 31 20.77 -11.98 -2.62
N GLU A 32 20.01 -11.03 -2.08
CA GLU A 32 18.57 -11.13 -1.79
C GLU A 32 17.67 -11.15 -3.03
N LEU A 33 18.20 -10.80 -4.19
CA LEU A 33 17.43 -10.80 -5.42
C LEU A 33 17.05 -12.22 -5.86
N PRO A 34 15.80 -12.43 -6.35
CA PRO A 34 15.40 -13.71 -6.91
C PRO A 34 16.16 -14.02 -8.21
N GLY A 35 16.40 -15.31 -8.46
CA GLY A 35 17.16 -15.80 -9.61
C GLY A 35 18.63 -16.10 -9.35
N GLN A 36 19.14 -15.81 -8.15
CA GLN A 36 20.48 -16.24 -7.73
C GLN A 36 20.54 -17.78 -7.57
N PRO A 37 21.72 -18.41 -7.75
CA PRO A 37 21.90 -19.83 -7.47
C PRO A 37 21.39 -20.22 -6.07
N GLY A 38 20.62 -21.30 -5.97
CA GLY A 38 20.00 -21.75 -4.72
C GLY A 38 18.76 -20.95 -4.27
N ARG A 39 18.36 -19.89 -5.00
CA ARG A 39 17.18 -19.09 -4.70
C ARG A 39 16.07 -19.30 -5.72
N ASN A 40 14.86 -18.92 -5.34
CA ASN A 40 13.71 -19.00 -6.24
C ASN A 40 13.88 -17.99 -7.39
N LYS A 41 13.51 -18.39 -8.61
CA LYS A 41 13.64 -17.56 -9.82
C LYS A 41 12.75 -16.31 -9.84
N THR A 42 11.59 -16.38 -9.21
CA THR A 42 10.54 -15.35 -9.34
C THR A 42 10.34 -14.55 -8.07
N MET A 43 10.43 -15.16 -6.89
CA MET A 43 10.09 -14.49 -5.64
C MET A 43 10.84 -15.05 -4.44
N CYS A 44 11.36 -14.17 -3.59
CA CYS A 44 11.98 -14.52 -2.31
C CYS A 44 11.35 -13.69 -1.19
N THR A 45 11.20 -14.28 -0.01
CA THR A 45 10.65 -13.60 1.17
C THR A 45 11.66 -13.70 2.30
N TYR A 46 11.88 -12.59 2.99
CA TYR A 46 12.86 -12.45 4.06
C TYR A 46 12.19 -11.90 5.31
N HIS A 47 12.71 -12.29 6.47
CA HIS A 47 12.43 -11.66 7.75
C HIS A 47 13.78 -11.25 8.35
N GLY A 48 14.04 -9.95 8.40
CA GLY A 48 15.40 -9.44 8.56
C GLY A 48 16.32 -9.94 7.43
N THR A 49 17.45 -10.55 7.79
CA THR A 49 18.42 -11.14 6.85
C THR A 49 18.11 -12.61 6.50
N VAL A 50 17.18 -13.25 7.21
CA VAL A 50 16.88 -14.67 7.05
C VAL A 50 15.88 -14.88 5.92
N GLN A 51 16.26 -15.71 4.94
CA GLN A 51 15.34 -16.14 3.88
C GLN A 51 14.35 -17.16 4.42
N LEU A 52 13.06 -16.92 4.21
CA LEU A 52 12.03 -17.86 4.60
C LEU A 52 11.90 -19.00 3.57
N PRO A 53 11.73 -20.26 4.03
CA PRO A 53 11.61 -21.39 3.14
C PRO A 53 10.32 -21.32 2.30
N ARG A 54 10.41 -21.88 1.09
CA ARG A 54 9.28 -21.97 0.17
C ARG A 54 8.14 -22.78 0.80
N GLY A 55 6.92 -22.28 0.70
CA GLY A 55 5.74 -22.98 1.19
C GLY A 55 5.48 -22.81 2.69
N SER A 56 6.33 -22.06 3.42
CA SER A 56 6.00 -21.58 4.76
C SER A 56 4.64 -20.87 4.73
N GLN A 57 3.86 -20.96 5.82
CA GLN A 57 2.54 -20.30 5.91
C GLN A 57 2.65 -18.79 5.64
N VAL A 58 3.79 -18.20 6.00
CA VAL A 58 4.15 -16.81 5.72
C VAL A 58 4.26 -16.54 4.21
N ALA A 59 4.87 -17.45 3.43
CA ALA A 59 5.02 -17.33 1.98
C ALA A 59 3.70 -17.47 1.19
N LYS A 60 2.60 -17.92 1.82
CA LYS A 60 1.26 -18.10 1.18
C LYS A 60 0.31 -16.92 1.39
N GLY A 61 0.80 -15.73 1.80
CA GLY A 61 -0.03 -14.54 1.96
C GLY A 61 -0.64 -14.36 3.35
N ARG A 62 -0.32 -15.23 4.33
CA ARG A 62 -0.51 -14.95 5.78
C ARG A 62 0.64 -14.10 6.34
N THR A 63 1.20 -13.25 5.52
CA THR A 63 2.35 -12.39 5.81
C THR A 63 2.04 -11.33 6.86
N SER A 64 0.77 -11.07 7.15
CA SER A 64 0.33 -10.03 8.09
C SER A 64 0.72 -10.26 9.56
N ALA A 65 1.20 -11.45 9.93
CA ALA A 65 1.49 -11.79 11.32
C ALA A 65 2.95 -11.55 11.76
N LEU A 66 3.90 -11.41 10.82
CA LEU A 66 5.32 -11.23 11.14
C LEU A 66 5.78 -9.83 10.75
N CYS A 67 5.78 -8.90 11.70
CA CYS A 67 6.29 -7.55 11.49
C CYS A 67 7.72 -7.58 10.90
N GLY A 68 8.01 -6.70 9.95
CA GLY A 68 9.37 -6.55 9.39
C GLY A 68 9.75 -7.58 8.32
N TYR A 69 8.80 -8.33 7.77
CA TYR A 69 9.07 -9.12 6.57
C TYR A 69 9.19 -8.23 5.32
N ARG A 70 9.96 -8.71 4.35
CA ARG A 70 10.05 -8.13 3.01
C ARG A 70 9.92 -9.22 1.96
N GLN A 71 9.21 -8.91 0.89
CA GLN A 71 9.03 -9.82 -0.24
C GLN A 71 9.56 -9.18 -1.51
N ILE A 72 10.49 -9.86 -2.17
CA ILE A 72 11.12 -9.40 -3.40
C ILE A 72 10.61 -10.28 -4.53
N SER A 73 9.94 -9.69 -5.50
CA SER A 73 9.41 -10.39 -6.67
C SER A 73 9.95 -9.79 -7.95
N ARG A 74 10.35 -10.63 -8.90
CA ARG A 74 10.79 -10.22 -10.23
C ARG A 74 9.57 -9.98 -11.13
N ARG A 75 9.54 -8.84 -11.82
CA ARG A 75 8.47 -8.44 -12.75
C ARG A 75 9.07 -8.13 -14.12
N GLY A 76 9.37 -9.17 -14.88
CA GLY A 76 10.04 -9.05 -16.18
C GLY A 76 11.56 -9.20 -16.07
N LYS A 77 12.30 -8.70 -17.07
CA LYS A 77 13.75 -8.94 -17.18
C LYS A 77 14.53 -8.22 -16.08
N ASP A 78 14.36 -6.90 -15.94
CA ASP A 78 15.23 -6.06 -15.11
C ASP A 78 14.46 -5.23 -14.07
N ARG A 79 13.21 -5.61 -13.76
CA ARG A 79 12.36 -4.89 -12.80
C ARG A 79 11.94 -5.80 -11.66
N TYR A 80 11.93 -5.21 -10.47
CA TYR A 80 11.63 -5.90 -9.22
C TYR A 80 10.64 -5.09 -8.42
N HIS A 81 9.74 -5.79 -7.72
CA HIS A 81 8.82 -5.24 -6.76
C HIS A 81 9.23 -5.74 -5.38
N VAL A 82 9.51 -4.80 -4.48
CA VAL A 82 9.80 -5.07 -3.08
C VAL A 82 8.61 -4.61 -2.25
N LEU A 83 7.93 -5.56 -1.63
CA LEU A 83 6.89 -5.30 -0.64
C LEU A 83 7.57 -5.21 0.73
N LEU A 84 7.38 -4.10 1.42
CA LEU A 84 7.94 -3.80 2.75
C LEU A 84 6.78 -3.69 3.74
N ASP A 85 6.83 -4.44 4.85
CA ASP A 85 5.95 -4.17 5.99
C ASP A 85 6.48 -2.96 6.77
N VAL A 86 5.62 -1.97 7.00
CA VAL A 86 5.96 -0.75 7.76
C VAL A 86 5.79 -0.92 9.27
N GLY A 87 5.22 -2.05 9.70
CA GLY A 87 4.96 -2.35 11.10
C GLY A 87 3.68 -1.71 11.65
N ASP A 88 3.26 -2.17 12.83
CA ASP A 88 1.95 -1.83 13.39
C ASP A 88 1.84 -0.35 13.80
N ALA A 89 2.92 0.25 14.33
CA ALA A 89 2.92 1.65 14.75
C ALA A 89 2.68 2.61 13.57
N GLU A 90 3.42 2.43 12.48
CA GLU A 90 3.26 3.25 11.28
C GLU A 90 1.95 2.92 10.54
N ALA A 91 1.53 1.64 10.51
CA ALA A 91 0.23 1.27 9.96
C ALA A 91 -0.93 1.93 10.74
N ALA A 92 -0.84 1.99 12.07
CA ALA A 92 -1.80 2.66 12.94
C ALA A 92 -1.81 4.18 12.69
N ARG A 93 -0.63 4.82 12.60
CA ARG A 93 -0.52 6.24 12.24
C ARG A 93 -1.20 6.54 10.90
N ARG A 94 -0.90 5.75 9.87
CA ARG A 94 -1.53 5.88 8.54
C ARG A 94 -3.04 5.63 8.59
N ALA A 95 -3.51 4.71 9.42
CA ALA A 95 -4.93 4.43 9.58
C ALA A 95 -5.65 5.58 10.29
N ALA A 96 -5.06 6.15 11.34
CA ALA A 96 -5.59 7.33 12.02
C ALA A 96 -5.68 8.54 11.07
N GLN A 97 -4.62 8.77 10.28
CA GLN A 97 -4.61 9.83 9.28
C GLN A 97 -5.73 9.65 8.25
N ARG A 98 -5.89 8.44 7.68
CA ARG A 98 -6.98 8.15 6.73
C ARG A 98 -8.37 8.36 7.33
N ARG A 99 -8.58 8.00 8.60
CA ARG A 99 -9.85 8.22 9.29
C ARG A 99 -10.13 9.72 9.43
N ALA A 100 -9.14 10.50 9.84
CA ALA A 100 -9.29 11.96 9.95
C ALA A 100 -9.61 12.61 8.59
N GLU A 101 -8.96 12.17 7.50
CA GLU A 101 -9.25 12.63 6.15
C GLU A 101 -10.67 12.24 5.71
N GLU A 102 -11.12 11.01 6.00
CA GLU A 102 -12.47 10.54 5.69
C GLU A 102 -13.53 11.31 6.48
N ASP A 103 -13.30 11.56 7.76
CA ASP A 103 -14.20 12.34 8.62
C ASP A 103 -14.33 13.78 8.09
N GLN A 104 -13.22 14.43 7.71
CA GLN A 104 -13.26 15.75 7.09
C GLN A 104 -14.09 15.77 5.79
N ILE A 105 -13.89 14.78 4.92
CA ILE A 105 -14.66 14.67 3.66
C ILE A 105 -16.15 14.48 3.95
N LEU A 106 -16.51 13.70 4.97
CA LEU A 106 -17.90 13.48 5.36
C LEU A 106 -18.53 14.75 5.95
N ASP A 107 -17.79 15.51 6.75
CA ASP A 107 -18.24 16.78 7.31
C ASP A 107 -18.47 17.83 6.20
N GLU A 108 -17.54 17.94 5.25
CA GLU A 108 -17.68 18.80 4.07
C GLU A 108 -18.89 18.39 3.20
N ALA A 109 -19.08 17.08 2.99
CA ALA A 109 -20.23 16.56 2.26
C ALA A 109 -21.55 16.85 3.00
N ALA A 110 -21.57 16.73 4.33
CA ALA A 110 -22.74 17.05 5.14
C ALA A 110 -23.09 18.54 5.05
N ALA A 111 -22.10 19.42 5.17
CA ALA A 111 -22.29 20.86 5.01
C ALA A 111 -22.86 21.21 3.63
N ALA A 112 -22.36 20.59 2.55
CA ALA A 112 -22.85 20.80 1.20
C ALA A 112 -24.29 20.30 0.98
N VAL A 113 -24.63 19.14 1.54
CA VAL A 113 -25.99 18.57 1.47
C VAL A 113 -26.99 19.45 2.22
N ILE A 114 -26.61 19.97 3.40
CA ILE A 114 -27.42 20.91 4.18
C ILE A 114 -27.61 22.22 3.41
N ALA A 115 -26.54 22.80 2.86
CA ALA A 115 -26.60 24.04 2.10
C ALA A 115 -27.45 23.93 0.82
N ALA A 116 -27.53 22.73 0.23
CA ALA A 116 -28.36 22.45 -0.93
C ALA A 116 -29.84 22.17 -0.59
N GLU A 117 -30.24 22.29 0.68
CA GLU A 117 -31.59 21.94 1.18
C GLU A 117 -32.01 20.52 0.75
N ALA A 118 -31.04 19.61 0.66
CA ALA A 118 -31.29 18.28 0.18
C ALA A 118 -32.28 17.53 1.10
N PRO A 119 -33.15 16.66 0.55
CA PRO A 119 -34.11 15.91 1.34
C PRO A 119 -33.44 15.11 2.46
N SER A 120 -34.11 15.01 3.62
CA SER A 120 -33.55 14.44 4.87
C SER A 120 -32.97 13.01 4.75
N TYR A 121 -33.43 12.21 3.78
CA TYR A 121 -32.88 10.87 3.52
C TYR A 121 -31.44 10.87 2.95
N TRP A 122 -30.94 12.01 2.47
CA TRP A 122 -29.55 12.21 2.06
C TRP A 122 -28.60 12.48 3.24
N VAL A 123 -29.14 12.86 4.41
CA VAL A 123 -28.36 13.28 5.59
C VAL A 123 -27.88 12.07 6.43
N GLY A 124 -28.27 10.85 6.07
CA GLY A 124 -27.74 9.62 6.67
C GLY A 124 -26.36 9.24 6.13
N ARG A 125 -25.60 8.43 6.89
CA ARG A 125 -24.23 8.00 6.53
C ARG A 125 -24.10 7.42 5.11
N VAL A 126 -25.11 6.69 4.65
CA VAL A 126 -25.14 6.15 3.28
C VAL A 126 -25.32 7.25 2.23
N GLY A 127 -26.19 8.23 2.49
CA GLY A 127 -26.42 9.39 1.63
C GLY A 127 -25.18 10.30 1.56
N LEU A 128 -24.52 10.52 2.69
CA LEU A 128 -23.27 11.28 2.78
C LEU A 128 -22.12 10.60 2.04
N CYS A 129 -21.95 9.28 2.17
CA CYS A 129 -20.95 8.54 1.39
C CYS A 129 -21.20 8.64 -0.12
N PHE A 130 -22.47 8.67 -0.55
CA PHE A 130 -22.80 8.88 -1.97
C PHE A 130 -22.48 10.31 -2.41
N ALA A 131 -22.90 11.31 -1.63
CA ALA A 131 -22.63 12.73 -1.91
C ALA A 131 -21.12 13.00 -2.00
N ALA A 132 -20.34 12.50 -1.04
CA ALA A 132 -18.87 12.58 -1.04
C ALA A 132 -18.25 11.99 -2.32
N LYS A 133 -18.71 10.81 -2.76
CA LYS A 133 -18.25 10.20 -4.03
C LYS A 133 -18.63 11.03 -5.26
N VAL A 134 -19.80 11.68 -5.26
CA VAL A 134 -20.22 12.56 -6.36
C VAL A 134 -19.38 13.84 -6.39
N VAL A 135 -19.13 14.46 -5.23
CA VAL A 135 -18.25 15.63 -5.10
C VAL A 135 -16.83 15.30 -5.55
N GLN A 136 -16.26 14.19 -5.07
CA GLN A 136 -14.93 13.74 -5.45
C GLN A 136 -14.80 13.47 -6.96
N ARG A 137 -15.86 12.93 -7.60
CA ARG A 137 -15.89 12.75 -9.06
C ARG A 137 -16.00 14.07 -9.82
N ARG A 138 -16.77 15.04 -9.33
CA ARG A 138 -16.86 16.37 -9.97
C ARG A 138 -15.53 17.10 -9.91
N HIS A 139 -14.80 17.04 -8.80
CA HIS A 139 -13.45 17.62 -8.72
C HIS A 139 -12.44 16.94 -9.65
N LEU A 140 -12.62 15.66 -9.97
CA LEU A 140 -11.78 14.94 -10.94
C LEU A 140 -12.16 15.19 -12.41
N GLN A 141 -13.34 15.75 -12.69
CA GLN A 141 -13.79 16.09 -14.05
C GLN A 141 -13.57 17.57 -14.43
N VAL A 142 -13.12 18.40 -13.49
CA VAL A 142 -12.65 19.77 -13.80
C VAL A 142 -11.14 19.71 -14.09
N VAL A 143 -10.79 19.11 -15.23
CA VAL A 143 -9.49 19.26 -15.91
C VAL A 143 -9.74 19.32 -17.41
#